data_AF-A0A7R6XWQ8-F1
#
_entry.id   AF-A0A7R6XWQ8-F1
#
_cell.length_a   1.000
_cell.length_b   1.000
_cell.length_c   1.000
_cell.angle_alpha   90.00
_cell.angle_beta   90.00
_cell.angle_gamma   90.00
#
_symmetry.space_group_name_H-M   'P 1'
#
loop_
_entity.id
_entity.type
_entity.pdbx_description
1 polymer ?
#
loop_
_entity_poly.entity_id
_entity_poly.type
_entity_poly.pdbx_seq_one_letter_code
_entity_poly.pdbx_strand_id
1 'polypeptide(L)' 'MKHKFSDDATMDEIMHKSPAAIRVVLQNGMLCVGCPIASFHTVSDAAREHDLNEEQLSCDLQAAIESSDSD' A
#
# COMPACT_ATOMS: atom_id res chain seq x y z
N MET A 1 -4.38 -9.06 12.32
CA MET A 1 -3.24 -9.82 11.75
C MET A 1 -1.97 -8.99 12.00
N LYS A 2 -0.75 -9.53 11.85
CA LYS A 2 0.48 -8.73 11.98
C LYS A 2 0.89 -8.23 10.59
N HIS A 3 0.70 -6.94 10.33
CA HIS A 3 1.15 -6.29 9.10
C HIS A 3 2.66 -6.04 9.13
N LYS A 4 3.31 -6.09 7.97
CA LYS A 4 4.74 -5.78 7.79
C LYS A 4 5.06 -4.28 7.89
N PHE A 5 4.03 -3.45 7.94
CA PHE A 5 4.06 -2.01 8.19
C PHE A 5 3.07 -1.68 9.31
N SER A 6 3.27 -0.55 9.99
CA SER A 6 2.37 -0.08 11.04
C SER A 6 1.08 0.50 10.44
N ASP A 7 0.01 0.53 11.23
CA ASP A 7 -1.31 1.03 10.77
C ASP A 7 -1.29 2.53 10.42
N ASP A 8 -0.31 3.27 10.95
CA ASP A 8 -0.07 4.68 10.65
C ASP A 8 0.91 4.89 9.48
N ALA A 9 1.45 3.82 8.89
CA ALA A 9 2.35 3.93 7.75
C ALA A 9 1.60 4.51 6.54
N THR A 10 2.21 5.51 5.92
CA THR A 10 1.62 6.19 4.78
C THR A 10 1.86 5.40 3.49
N MET A 11 1.01 5.60 2.49
CA MET A 11 1.16 4.99 1.17
C MET A 11 2.52 5.32 0.55
N ASP A 12 3.01 6.55 0.72
CA ASP A 12 4.33 6.95 0.24
C ASP A 12 5.46 6.18 0.95
N GLU A 13 5.42 6.07 2.27
CA GLU A 13 6.42 5.30 3.03
C GLU A 13 6.43 3.82 2.65
N ILE A 14 5.25 3.22 2.44
CA ILE A 14 5.13 1.82 2.02
C ILE A 14 5.75 1.62 0.64
N MET A 15 5.38 2.46 -0.34
CA MET A 15 5.92 2.38 -1.70
C MET A 15 7.42 2.70 -1.77
N HIS A 16 7.90 3.62 -0.92
CA HIS A 16 9.31 3.98 -0.84
C HIS A 16 10.16 2.83 -0.26
N LYS A 17 9.64 2.13 0.76
CA LYS A 17 10.32 0.97 1.38
C LYS A 17 10.29 -0.26 0.49
N SER A 18 9.23 -0.46 -0.29
CA SER A 18 9.11 -1.61 -1.19
C SER A 18 8.49 -1.23 -2.55
N PRO A 19 9.29 -1.23 -3.62
CA PRO A 19 8.77 -1.08 -4.98
C PRO A 19 7.75 -2.16 -5.39
N ALA A 20 7.70 -3.31 -4.70
CA ALA A 20 6.68 -4.34 -4.95
C ALA A 20 5.27 -3.83 -4.64
N ALA A 21 5.12 -2.98 -3.62
CA ALA A 21 3.85 -2.34 -3.28
C ALA A 21 3.30 -1.46 -4.40
N ILE A 22 4.17 -0.82 -5.20
CA ILE A 22 3.78 -0.01 -6.35
C ILE A 22 2.97 -0.83 -7.35
N ARG A 23 3.29 -2.13 -7.53
CA ARG A 23 2.54 -3.01 -8.44
C ARG A 23 1.09 -3.18 -7.99
N VAL A 24 0.86 -3.37 -6.68
CA VAL A 24 -0.48 -3.51 -6.09
C VAL A 24 -1.29 -2.23 -6.29
N VAL A 25 -0.68 -1.07 -6.03
CA VAL A 25 -1.30 0.25 -6.22
C VAL A 25 -1.74 0.44 -7.69
N LEU A 26 -0.85 0.13 -8.64
CA LEU A 26 -1.15 0.23 -10.08
C LEU A 26 -2.22 -0.77 -10.53
N GLN A 27 -2.20 -2.00 -10.01
CA GLN A 27 -3.19 -3.05 -10.35
C GLN A 27 -4.60 -2.70 -9.86
N ASN A 28 -4.71 -2.02 -8.72
CA ASN A 28 -5.98 -1.52 -8.20
C ASN A 28 -6.40 -0.17 -8.83
N GLY A 29 -5.66 0.34 -9.83
CA GLY A 29 -5.97 1.59 -10.51
C GLY A 29 -5.82 2.84 -9.63
N MET A 30 -5.13 2.71 -8.49
CA MET A 30 -4.93 3.80 -7.55
C MET A 30 -3.94 4.82 -8.11
N LEU A 31 -4.17 6.10 -7.81
CA LEU A 31 -3.34 7.22 -8.29
C LEU A 31 -2.26 7.62 -7.28
N CYS A 32 -1.98 6.79 -6.28
CA CYS A 32 -1.06 7.15 -5.20
C CYS A 32 0.39 7.30 -5.68
N VAL A 33 0.80 6.60 -6.74
CA VAL A 33 2.20 6.63 -7.24
C VAL A 33 2.55 8.04 -7.72
N GLY A 34 3.49 8.69 -7.04
CA GLY A 34 3.94 10.05 -7.36
C GLY A 34 2.95 11.16 -6.96
N CYS A 35 1.84 10.82 -6.32
CA CYS A 35 0.91 11.81 -5.78
C CYS A 35 1.50 12.41 -4.49
N PRO A 36 1.64 13.75 -4.37
CA PRO A 36 2.20 14.37 -3.17
C PRO A 36 1.31 14.20 -1.93
N ILE A 37 0.06 13.77 -2.10
CA ILE A 37 -0.86 13.48 -0.99
C ILE A 37 -0.62 12.09 -0.38
N ALA A 38 0.09 11.19 -1.07
CA ALA A 38 0.33 9.83 -0.59
C ALA A 38 1.14 9.76 0.72
N SER A 39 1.91 10.80 1.04
CA SER A 39 2.65 10.95 2.30
C SER A 39 1.76 11.35 3.49
N PHE A 40 0.46 11.49 3.27
CA PHE A 40 -0.53 11.80 4.31
C PHE A 40 -1.63 10.74 4.43
N HIS A 41 -1.77 9.84 3.45
CA HIS A 41 -2.78 8.79 3.47
C HIS A 41 -2.22 7.51 4.02
N THR A 42 -2.84 6.99 5.07
CA THR A 42 -2.67 5.60 5.52
C THR A 42 -3.29 4.63 4.51
N VAL A 43 -3.10 3.32 4.71
CA VAL A 43 -3.80 2.31 3.90
C VAL A 43 -5.32 2.44 4.04
N SER A 44 -5.83 2.73 5.25
CA SER A 44 -7.26 2.97 5.48
C SER A 44 -7.78 4.20 4.73
N ASP A 45 -7.02 5.30 4.73
CA ASP A 45 -7.39 6.50 3.98
C ASP A 45 -7.41 6.24 2.47
N ALA A 46 -6.40 5.55 1.96
CA ALA A 46 -6.31 5.23 0.54
C ALA A 46 -7.42 4.25 0.12
N ALA A 47 -7.73 3.24 0.95
CA ALA A 47 -8.84 2.32 0.69
C ALA A 47 -10.17 3.08 0.61
N ARG A 48 -10.42 3.99 1.54
CA ARG A 48 -11.63 4.83 1.56
C ARG A 48 -11.72 5.76 0.35
N GLU A 49 -10.64 6.45 -0.01
CA GLU A 49 -10.64 7.41 -1.14
C GLU A 49 -10.79 6.72 -2.50
N HIS A 50 -10.38 5.46 -2.59
CA HIS A 50 -10.43 4.66 -3.81
C HIS A 50 -11.59 3.64 -3.83
N ASP A 51 -12.52 3.70 -2.87
CA ASP A 51 -13.65 2.75 -2.73
C ASP A 51 -13.23 1.26 -2.72
N LEU A 52 -12.10 0.96 -2.06
CA LEU A 52 -11.55 -0.38 -1.91
C LEU A 52 -11.83 -0.97 -0.53
N ASN A 53 -11.81 -2.30 -0.45
CA ASN A 53 -11.80 -2.99 0.83
C ASN A 53 -10.40 -2.90 1.46
N GLU A 54 -10.33 -2.28 2.65
CA GLU A 54 -9.08 -2.04 3.38
C GLU A 54 -8.34 -3.33 3.73
N GLU A 55 -9.05 -4.36 4.22
CA GLU A 55 -8.44 -5.62 4.61
C GLU A 55 -7.80 -6.32 3.40
N GLN A 56 -8.50 -6.31 2.26
CA GLN A 56 -7.99 -6.90 1.02
C GLN A 56 -6.76 -6.14 0.51
N LEU A 57 -6.83 -4.81 0.46
CA LEU A 57 -5.69 -3.97 0.05
C LEU A 57 -4.47 -4.22 0.95
N SER A 58 -4.68 -4.30 2.27
CA SER A 58 -3.62 -4.57 3.24
C SER A 58 -2.99 -5.95 3.03
N CYS A 59 -3.82 -6.97 2.77
CA CYS A 59 -3.34 -8.32 2.46
C CYS A 59 -2.52 -8.35 1.17
N ASP A 60 -2.99 -7.70 0.10
CA ASP A 60 -2.32 -7.68 -1.19
C ASP A 60 -0.96 -6.97 -1.12
N LEU A 61 -0.90 -5.83 -0.42
CA LEU A 61 0.35 -5.11 -0.15
C LEU A 61 1.33 -5.99 0.62
N GLN A 62 0.87 -6.65 1.69
CA GLN A 62 1.71 -7.54 2.49
C GLN A 62 2.25 -8.72 1.67
N ALA A 63 1.39 -9.39 0.91
CA ALA A 63 1.77 -10.52 0.07
C ALA A 63 2.81 -10.13 -1.00
N ALA A 64 2.65 -8.96 -1.62
CA ALA A 64 3.60 -8.47 -2.61
C ALA A 64 4.98 -8.17 -2.00
N ILE A 65 5.02 -7.55 -0.81
CA ILE A 65 6.26 -7.24 -0.10
C ILE A 65 6.96 -8.51 0.39
N GLU A 66 6.22 -9.50 0.87
CA GLU A 66 6.79 -10.79 1.32
C GLU A 66 7.36 -11.61 0.17
N SER A 67 6.71 -11.56 -1.00
CA SER A 67 7.18 -12.28 -2.18
C SER A 67 8.47 -11.69 -2.75
N SER A 68 8.69 -10.37 -2.66
CA SER A 68 9.92 -9.73 -3.15
C SER A 68 11.12 -9.87 -2.22
N ASP A 69 10.90 -10.03 -0.90
CA ASP A 69 11.99 -10.19 0.06
C ASP A 69 12.58 -11.61 0.09
N SER A 70 11.94 -12.55 -0.62
CA SER A 70 12.34 -13.96 -0.69
C SER A 70 13.24 -14.27 -1.91
N ASP A 71 13.53 -13.26 -2.74
CA ASP A 71 14.46 -13.30 -3.87
C ASP A 71 15.82 -12.71 -3.50
#